data_AF-Q5B916-F1
#
_entry.id   AF-Q5B916-F1
#
_cell.length_a   1.000
_cell.length_b   1.000
_cell.length_c   1.000
_cell.angle_alpha   90.00
_cell.angle_beta   90.00
_cell.angle_gamma   90.00
#
_symmetry.space_group_name_H-M   'P 1'
#
loop_
_entity.id
_entity.type
_entity.pdbx_description
1 polymer ?
#
loop_
_entity_poly.entity_id
_entity_poly.type
_entity_poly.pdbx_seq_one_letter_code
_entity_poly.pdbx_strand_id
1 'polypeptide(L)'
;MASNYSARQFSAMLRKSQPRVVAYSTRRLASTSAPQTHNPAYPLYPSVISLLHQKGIPESEVSKIPASGPKGRLLKGDVLAYLGLIPSDYPASQAARIEKLAHLDLSNIKIAPPPAPPAPESAPAAEEPVVKTPPTISVAVSISLATVLRAQKKLQKSVGVTIPLSTFVARAADLANDDLPRSPYAKQSADEIFDELLGAEPVKVSRGEYIPELNAVDVTPEVRAGHTAKEDLIDFLSGSKTTKRSPPAAAIDSFEPEQALNVFSLTVPVGEEKRARTFLERVKTLLTVEPARLVI
;
A
#
# COMPACT_ATOMS: atom_id res chain seq x y z
N MET A 1 -57.37 80.88 45.32
CA MET A 1 -57.83 80.19 44.09
C MET A 1 -57.51 78.71 44.23
N ALA A 2 -58.51 77.84 44.00
CA ALA A 2 -58.47 76.36 43.86
C ALA A 2 -57.90 75.55 45.07
N SER A 3 -58.73 75.01 45.96
CA SER A 3 -59.57 73.79 45.88
C SER A 3 -58.81 72.48 46.15
N ASN A 4 -59.16 71.86 47.28
CA ASN A 4 -58.88 70.49 47.72
C ASN A 4 -59.20 69.44 46.65
N TYR A 5 -58.56 68.27 46.69
CA TYR A 5 -59.20 66.97 47.03
C TYR A 5 -58.19 65.81 46.92
N SER A 6 -58.23 64.97 47.95
CA SER A 6 -57.66 63.63 48.05
C SER A 6 -58.60 62.61 47.37
N ALA A 7 -58.07 61.52 46.81
CA ALA A 7 -58.50 60.14 47.11
C ALA A 7 -57.97 59.09 46.12
N ARG A 8 -57.30 58.08 46.71
CA ARG A 8 -57.58 56.63 46.61
C ARG A 8 -57.60 55.91 45.24
N GLN A 9 -56.67 54.95 45.16
CA GLN A 9 -56.89 53.52 44.91
C GLN A 9 -58.00 53.08 43.93
N PHE A 10 -57.59 52.36 42.89
CA PHE A 10 -58.33 51.18 42.43
C PHE A 10 -57.38 50.01 42.13
N SER A 11 -57.70 48.89 42.77
CA SER A 11 -57.25 47.54 42.49
C SER A 11 -58.11 46.90 41.39
N ALA A 12 -57.52 46.14 40.47
CA ALA A 12 -58.23 45.09 39.75
C ALA A 12 -57.26 44.02 39.23
N MET A 13 -57.30 42.86 39.89
CA MET A 13 -56.99 41.59 39.25
C MET A 13 -57.99 41.37 38.08
N LEU A 14 -57.56 40.76 36.98
CA LEU A 14 -58.18 39.54 36.46
C LEU A 14 -57.34 38.89 35.35
N ARG A 15 -57.20 37.56 35.48
CA ARG A 15 -56.58 36.59 34.58
C ARG A 15 -57.13 36.65 33.15
N LYS A 16 -56.27 36.29 32.18
CA LYS A 16 -56.67 35.32 31.14
C LYS A 16 -55.47 34.52 30.63
N SER A 17 -55.65 33.20 30.71
CA SER A 17 -54.80 32.13 30.18
C SER A 17 -54.93 32.03 28.66
N GLN A 18 -53.80 31.85 27.96
CA GLN A 18 -53.69 31.23 26.63
C GLN A 18 -52.33 30.48 26.52
N PRO A 19 -52.22 29.46 25.64
CA PRO A 19 -51.52 28.21 25.93
C PRO A 19 -50.08 28.08 25.41
N ARG A 20 -49.39 27.03 25.91
CA ARG A 20 -48.07 26.51 25.51
C ARG A 20 -47.92 26.30 23.99
N VAL A 21 -46.79 26.73 23.44
CA VAL A 21 -46.03 25.94 22.45
C VAL A 21 -44.55 25.97 22.84
N VAL A 22 -44.02 24.78 23.05
CA VAL A 22 -42.61 24.50 23.27
C VAL A 22 -41.88 24.79 21.96
N ALA A 23 -41.27 25.97 21.85
CA ALA A 23 -40.20 26.18 20.89
C ALA A 23 -38.90 25.80 21.60
N TYR A 24 -38.49 24.53 21.48
CA TYR A 24 -37.07 24.23 21.53
C TYR A 24 -36.44 25.12 20.48
N SER A 25 -35.81 26.21 20.90
CA SER A 25 -34.91 26.93 20.04
C SER A 25 -33.83 25.93 19.68
N THR A 26 -33.99 25.30 18.52
CA THR A 26 -32.90 24.74 17.77
C THR A 26 -31.94 25.89 17.56
N ARG A 27 -31.00 26.01 18.49
CA ARG A 27 -29.85 26.88 18.40
C ARG A 27 -29.09 26.34 17.18
N ARG A 28 -29.47 26.84 16.00
CA ARG A 28 -28.84 26.52 14.73
C ARG A 28 -27.36 26.82 14.93
N LEU A 29 -26.56 25.77 15.00
CA LEU A 29 -25.12 25.81 14.79
C LEU A 29 -24.92 26.09 13.29
N ALA A 30 -25.27 27.30 12.87
CA ALA A 30 -24.97 27.79 11.55
C ALA A 30 -23.53 28.32 11.58
N SER A 31 -22.57 27.41 11.48
CA SER A 31 -21.17 27.71 11.22
C SER A 31 -20.99 28.03 9.74
N THR A 32 -21.50 29.17 9.31
CA THR A 32 -20.95 29.90 8.17
C THR A 32 -19.89 30.84 8.74
N SER A 33 -18.73 30.29 9.09
CA SER A 33 -17.65 31.04 9.72
C SER A 33 -16.82 31.77 8.67
N ALA A 34 -17.01 33.08 8.58
CA ALA A 34 -15.89 33.97 8.26
C ALA A 34 -14.68 33.60 9.14
N PRO A 35 -13.42 33.80 8.69
CA PRO A 35 -12.23 33.48 9.49
C PRO A 35 -12.38 34.14 10.87
N GLN A 36 -12.62 33.32 11.90
CA GLN A 36 -12.80 33.82 13.25
C GLN A 36 -11.41 34.22 13.74
N THR A 37 -11.22 35.51 13.96
CA THR A 37 -10.03 36.02 14.63
C THR A 37 -10.02 35.57 16.08
N HIS A 38 -8.86 35.65 16.72
CA HIS A 38 -8.70 35.26 18.12
C HIS A 38 -9.74 35.93 19.04
N ASN A 39 -10.50 35.10 19.76
CA ASN A 39 -11.46 35.58 20.76
C ASN A 39 -10.73 36.01 22.05
N PRO A 40 -10.76 37.31 22.43
CA PRO A 40 -10.07 37.82 23.61
C PRO A 40 -10.63 37.29 24.94
N ALA A 41 -11.80 36.63 24.92
CA ALA A 41 -12.37 35.99 26.11
C ALA A 41 -11.54 34.79 26.62
N TYR A 42 -10.65 34.23 25.79
CA TYR A 42 -9.80 33.09 26.16
C TYR A 42 -8.33 33.50 26.22
N PRO A 43 -7.62 33.25 27.34
CA PRO A 43 -6.20 33.53 27.40
C PRO A 43 -5.41 32.63 26.44
N LEU A 44 -4.29 33.16 25.95
CA LEU A 44 -3.35 32.43 25.11
C LEU A 44 -2.70 31.27 25.88
N TYR A 45 -2.44 30.16 25.19
CA TYR A 45 -1.70 29.05 25.80
C TYR A 45 -0.21 29.40 26.00
N PRO A 46 0.46 28.84 27.03
CA PRO A 46 1.88 29.07 27.26
C PRO A 46 2.76 28.72 26.05
N SER A 47 2.40 27.66 25.31
CA SER A 47 3.10 27.24 24.09
C SER A 47 2.96 28.25 22.95
N VAL A 48 1.81 28.92 22.86
CA VAL A 48 1.54 29.97 21.88
C VAL A 48 2.28 31.25 22.27
N ILE A 49 2.21 31.67 23.54
CA ILE A 49 2.93 32.84 24.05
C ILE A 49 4.44 32.69 23.81
N SER A 50 5.00 31.53 24.16
CA SER A 50 6.40 31.22 23.91
C SER A 50 6.75 31.29 22.43
N LEU A 51 5.87 30.81 21.53
CA LEU A 51 6.12 30.84 20.10
C LEU A 51 6.05 32.27 19.55
N LEU A 52 5.06 33.06 19.95
CA LEU A 52 4.93 34.47 19.58
C LEU A 52 6.17 35.26 19.99
N HIS A 53 6.66 35.05 21.23
CA HIS A 53 7.88 35.68 21.71
C HIS A 53 9.12 35.23 20.93
N GLN A 54 9.27 33.92 20.67
CA GLN A 54 10.41 33.38 19.91
C GLN A 54 10.45 33.89 18.46
N LYS A 55 9.27 34.13 17.86
CA LYS A 55 9.15 34.59 16.48
C LYS A 55 9.02 36.10 16.36
N GLY A 56 9.05 36.83 17.48
CA GLY A 56 9.00 38.29 17.52
C GLY A 56 7.66 38.88 17.07
N ILE A 57 6.57 38.13 17.17
CA ILE A 57 5.23 38.60 16.78
C ILE A 57 4.66 39.43 17.93
N PRO A 58 4.32 40.72 17.71
CA PRO A 58 3.71 41.56 18.73
C PRO A 58 2.26 41.13 19.01
N GLU A 59 1.80 41.35 20.24
CA GLU A 59 0.43 40.99 20.66
C GLU A 59 -0.67 41.64 19.79
N SER A 60 -0.37 42.76 19.15
CA SER A 60 -1.27 43.46 18.23
C SER A 60 -1.57 42.68 16.94
N GLU A 61 -0.67 41.80 16.52
CA GLU A 61 -0.87 40.94 15.33
C GLU A 61 -1.69 39.69 15.64
N VAL A 62 -1.82 39.33 16.93
CA VAL A 62 -2.59 38.15 17.37
C VAL A 62 -4.06 38.25 16.95
N SER A 63 -4.64 39.44 16.94
CA SER A 63 -6.02 39.67 16.47
C SER A 63 -6.20 39.49 14.97
N LYS A 64 -5.12 39.44 14.17
CA LYS A 64 -5.18 39.24 12.71
C LYS A 64 -5.02 37.76 12.32
N ILE A 65 -4.54 36.92 13.24
CA ILE A 65 -4.31 35.51 12.99
C ILE A 65 -5.67 34.78 12.98
N PRO A 66 -5.98 33.99 11.93
CA PRO A 66 -7.19 33.18 11.88
C PRO A 66 -7.09 32.07 12.94
N ALA A 67 -8.09 31.96 13.80
CA ALA A 67 -8.13 30.97 14.86
C ALA A 67 -8.98 29.76 14.44
N SER A 68 -8.37 28.58 14.37
CA SER A 68 -9.07 27.33 14.04
C SER A 68 -9.49 26.53 15.28
N GLY A 69 -9.09 26.97 16.47
CA GLY A 69 -9.40 26.25 17.71
C GLY A 69 -10.85 26.42 18.19
N PRO A 70 -11.31 25.52 19.08
CA PRO A 70 -12.68 25.54 19.58
C PRO A 70 -12.99 26.90 20.23
N LYS A 71 -14.14 27.47 19.84
CA LYS A 71 -14.63 28.79 20.28
C LYS A 71 -13.74 29.98 19.85
N GLY A 72 -13.06 29.88 18.70
CA GLY A 72 -12.19 30.94 18.17
C GLY A 72 -10.88 31.07 18.96
N ARG A 73 -10.40 29.96 19.52
CA ARG A 73 -9.15 29.92 20.28
C ARG A 73 -7.96 29.77 19.34
N LEU A 74 -6.92 30.54 19.58
CA LEU A 74 -5.70 30.51 18.78
C LEU A 74 -4.81 29.32 19.19
N LEU A 75 -4.47 28.47 18.23
CA LEU A 75 -3.64 27.27 18.42
C LEU A 75 -2.22 27.46 17.87
N LYS A 76 -1.30 26.57 18.28
CA LYS A 76 0.08 26.57 17.77
C LYS A 76 0.12 26.44 16.24
N GLY A 77 -0.75 25.60 15.68
CA GLY A 77 -0.88 25.41 14.23
C GLY A 77 -1.27 26.68 13.50
N ASP A 78 -2.16 27.50 14.08
CA ASP A 78 -2.62 28.75 13.49
C ASP A 78 -1.47 29.78 13.36
N VAL A 79 -0.62 29.86 14.38
CA VAL A 79 0.57 30.74 14.33
C VAL A 79 1.61 30.23 13.34
N LEU A 80 1.83 28.91 13.28
CA LEU A 80 2.75 28.32 12.31
C LEU A 80 2.26 28.48 10.86
N ALA A 81 0.94 28.40 10.65
CA ALA A 81 0.30 28.68 9.37
C ALA A 81 0.42 30.16 8.99
N TYR A 82 0.25 31.08 9.94
CA TYR A 82 0.46 32.52 9.73
C TYR A 82 1.91 32.85 9.34
N LEU A 83 2.88 32.13 9.91
CA LEU A 83 4.30 32.24 9.55
C LEU A 83 4.67 31.58 8.21
N GLY A 84 3.75 30.84 7.58
CA GLY A 84 3.99 30.11 6.33
C GLY A 84 4.84 28.85 6.48
N LEU A 85 5.06 28.36 7.71
CA LEU A 85 5.78 27.09 7.95
C LEU A 85 4.93 25.86 7.64
N ILE A 86 3.61 26.03 7.63
CA ILE A 86 2.59 25.02 7.33
C ILE A 86 1.60 25.66 6.34
N PRO A 87 0.97 24.89 5.42
CA PRO A 87 -0.10 25.40 4.57
C PRO A 87 -1.22 26.08 5.38
N SER A 88 -1.71 27.23 4.89
CA SER A 88 -2.71 28.07 5.58
C SER A 88 -3.99 27.33 5.95
N ASP A 89 -4.39 26.38 5.12
CA ASP A 89 -5.68 25.67 5.22
C ASP A 89 -5.57 24.36 6.04
N TYR A 90 -4.35 23.98 6.42
CA TYR A 90 -4.08 22.75 7.17
C TYR A 90 -4.77 22.71 8.54
N PRO A 91 -4.68 23.72 9.43
CA PRO A 91 -5.34 23.65 10.74
C PRO A 91 -6.87 23.50 10.62
N ALA A 92 -7.49 24.22 9.68
CA ALA A 92 -8.93 24.15 9.43
C ALA A 92 -9.36 22.78 8.86
N SER A 93 -8.62 22.24 7.89
CA SER A 93 -8.91 20.92 7.30
C SER A 93 -8.70 19.78 8.30
N GLN A 94 -7.67 19.86 9.15
CA GLN A 94 -7.43 18.88 10.21
C GLN A 94 -8.52 18.93 11.28
N ALA A 95 -8.94 20.12 11.72
CA ALA A 95 -10.07 20.25 12.65
C ALA A 95 -11.33 19.59 12.08
N ALA A 96 -11.68 19.86 10.82
CA ALA A 96 -12.83 19.24 10.16
C ALA A 96 -12.69 17.71 10.00
N ARG A 97 -11.47 17.20 9.77
CA ARG A 97 -11.21 15.74 9.69
C ARG A 97 -11.38 15.10 11.07
N ILE A 98 -10.83 15.71 12.11
CA ILE A 98 -10.93 15.21 13.49
C ILE A 98 -12.39 15.23 13.94
N GLU A 99 -13.16 16.28 13.67
CA GLU A 99 -14.59 16.32 13.99
C GLU A 99 -15.37 15.19 13.31
N LYS A 100 -15.07 14.90 12.03
CA LYS A 100 -15.68 13.78 11.31
C LYS A 100 -15.33 12.41 11.92
N LEU A 101 -14.08 12.23 12.35
CA LEU A 101 -13.59 10.95 12.89
C LEU A 101 -13.87 10.78 14.39
N ALA A 102 -14.11 11.86 15.12
CA ALA A 102 -14.42 11.84 16.55
C ALA A 102 -15.81 11.24 16.83
N HIS A 103 -16.71 11.33 15.86
CA HIS A 103 -17.99 10.64 15.93
C HIS A 103 -17.80 9.19 15.49
N LEU A 104 -17.83 8.25 16.45
CA LEU A 104 -17.92 6.83 16.14
C LEU A 104 -19.23 6.59 15.39
N ASP A 105 -19.13 6.23 14.11
CA ASP A 105 -20.30 5.95 13.29
C ASP A 105 -20.91 4.60 13.70
N LEU A 106 -21.90 4.66 14.59
CA LEU A 106 -22.63 3.49 15.08
C LEU A 106 -23.76 3.05 14.12
N SER A 107 -23.92 3.69 12.96
CA SER A 107 -25.05 3.43 12.05
C SER A 107 -25.07 2.04 11.44
N ASN A 108 -23.92 1.35 11.36
CA ASN A 108 -23.77 0.02 10.77
C ASN A 108 -23.42 -1.09 11.78
N ILE A 109 -23.69 -0.88 13.07
CA ILE A 109 -23.45 -1.91 14.09
C ILE A 109 -24.63 -2.88 14.15
N LYS A 110 -24.43 -4.08 13.61
CA LYS A 110 -25.30 -5.23 13.91
C LYS A 110 -25.00 -5.68 15.33
N ILE A 111 -25.91 -5.39 16.26
CA ILE A 111 -25.81 -5.85 17.65
C ILE A 111 -25.71 -7.37 17.61
N ALA A 112 -24.59 -7.92 18.09
CA ALA A 112 -24.44 -9.36 18.24
C ALA A 112 -25.55 -9.87 19.18
N PRO A 113 -26.25 -10.96 18.81
CA PRO A 113 -27.27 -11.53 19.68
C PRO A 113 -26.65 -11.85 21.05
N PRO A 114 -27.36 -11.52 22.15
CA PRO A 114 -26.84 -11.75 23.50
C PRO A 114 -26.48 -13.23 23.66
N PRO A 115 -25.35 -13.54 24.35
CA PRO A 115 -24.93 -14.92 24.54
C PRO A 115 -26.05 -15.69 25.23
N ALA A 116 -26.49 -16.76 24.57
CA ALA A 116 -27.49 -17.66 25.13
C ALA A 116 -26.99 -18.20 26.48
N PRO A 117 -27.87 -18.33 27.49
CA PRO A 117 -27.48 -18.85 28.79
C PRO A 117 -26.87 -20.26 28.67
N PRO A 118 -25.89 -20.60 29.52
CA PRO A 118 -25.14 -21.85 29.41
C PRO A 118 -26.07 -23.05 29.67
N ALA A 119 -26.26 -23.87 28.63
CA ALA A 119 -26.85 -25.20 28.76
C ALA A 119 -25.71 -26.25 28.75
N PRO A 120 -25.82 -27.30 29.57
CA PRO A 120 -24.68 -28.11 30.02
C PRO A 120 -24.11 -29.05 28.96
N GLU A 121 -22.83 -29.37 29.20
CA GLU A 121 -21.90 -30.23 28.49
C GLU A 121 -22.50 -31.47 27.80
N SER A 122 -22.22 -31.62 26.50
CA SER A 122 -21.82 -32.91 25.95
C SER A 122 -20.89 -32.71 24.74
N ALA A 123 -19.67 -33.23 24.88
CA ALA A 123 -18.68 -33.45 23.83
C ALA A 123 -19.20 -34.49 22.81
N PRO A 124 -18.60 -34.68 21.61
CA PRO A 124 -17.22 -34.32 21.25
C PRO A 124 -17.01 -33.65 19.88
N ALA A 125 -15.86 -32.97 19.77
CA ALA A 125 -15.01 -32.81 18.60
C ALA A 125 -15.69 -32.94 17.22
N ALA A 126 -16.24 -31.82 16.73
CA ALA A 126 -16.46 -31.61 15.32
C ALA A 126 -15.25 -30.84 14.77
N GLU A 127 -14.56 -31.49 13.85
CA GLU A 127 -13.42 -31.01 13.07
C GLU A 127 -13.61 -29.56 12.62
N GLU A 128 -12.59 -28.75 12.86
CA GLU A 128 -12.49 -27.41 12.30
C GLU A 128 -12.69 -27.49 10.78
N PRO A 129 -13.59 -26.67 10.20
CA PRO A 129 -13.77 -26.66 8.76
C PRO A 129 -12.47 -26.18 8.14
N VAL A 130 -11.82 -27.08 7.40
CA VAL A 130 -10.67 -26.82 6.53
C VAL A 130 -10.90 -25.48 5.83
N VAL A 131 -10.11 -24.50 6.25
CA VAL A 131 -10.03 -23.18 5.65
C VAL A 131 -9.84 -23.40 4.16
N LYS A 132 -10.83 -23.01 3.37
CA LYS A 132 -10.79 -23.04 1.92
C LYS A 132 -9.48 -22.40 1.48
N THR A 133 -8.55 -23.20 0.96
CA THR A 133 -7.30 -22.71 0.40
C THR A 133 -7.65 -21.60 -0.59
N PRO A 134 -7.10 -20.39 -0.44
CA PRO A 134 -7.38 -19.31 -1.38
C PRO A 134 -7.00 -19.79 -2.79
N PRO A 135 -7.75 -19.40 -3.84
CA PRO A 135 -7.38 -19.79 -5.18
C PRO A 135 -5.96 -19.26 -5.47
N THR A 136 -5.05 -20.14 -5.82
CA THR A 136 -3.67 -19.79 -6.17
C THR A 136 -3.56 -19.66 -7.67
N ILE A 137 -2.87 -18.62 -8.14
CA ILE A 137 -2.60 -18.34 -9.55
C ILE A 137 -1.11 -18.50 -9.79
N SER A 138 -0.76 -19.22 -10.86
CA SER A 138 0.62 -19.37 -11.32
C SER A 138 0.95 -18.30 -12.37
N VAL A 139 1.93 -17.44 -12.09
CA VAL A 139 2.47 -16.47 -13.05
C VAL A 139 3.83 -16.96 -13.52
N ALA A 140 4.06 -17.02 -14.84
CA ALA A 140 5.31 -17.51 -15.42
C ALA A 140 5.94 -16.50 -16.39
N VAL A 141 7.27 -16.35 -16.33
CA VAL A 141 8.07 -15.48 -17.22
C VAL A 141 9.31 -16.23 -17.71
N SER A 142 9.59 -16.15 -19.01
CA SER A 142 10.82 -16.70 -19.59
C SER A 142 12.00 -15.73 -19.45
N ILE A 143 13.13 -16.23 -18.94
CA ILE A 143 14.34 -15.47 -18.64
C ILE A 143 15.55 -16.21 -19.24
N SER A 144 16.42 -15.47 -19.91
CA SER A 144 17.69 -15.99 -20.43
C SER A 144 18.79 -15.91 -19.36
N LEU A 145 19.51 -17.01 -19.13
CA LEU A 145 20.61 -17.08 -18.15
C LEU A 145 22.01 -16.96 -18.78
N ALA A 146 22.11 -16.64 -20.07
CA ALA A 146 23.39 -16.56 -20.80
C ALA A 146 24.36 -15.55 -20.17
N THR A 147 23.86 -14.42 -19.69
CA THR A 147 24.63 -13.35 -19.04
C THR A 147 25.22 -13.80 -17.71
N VAL A 148 24.45 -14.54 -16.91
CA VAL A 148 24.89 -15.12 -15.63
C VAL A 148 26.00 -16.14 -15.87
N LEU A 149 25.85 -17.02 -16.86
CA LEU A 149 26.89 -18.00 -17.23
C LEU A 149 28.17 -17.33 -17.70
N ARG A 150 28.07 -16.24 -18.47
CA ARG A 150 29.24 -15.43 -18.87
C ARG A 150 29.92 -14.81 -17.65
N ALA A 151 29.16 -14.28 -16.70
CA ALA A 151 29.70 -13.72 -15.46
C ALA A 151 30.40 -14.79 -14.60
N GLN A 152 29.78 -15.96 -14.46
CA GLN A 152 30.37 -17.12 -13.76
C GLN A 152 31.71 -17.53 -14.36
N LYS A 153 31.79 -17.67 -15.69
CA LYS A 153 33.04 -17.97 -16.41
C LYS A 153 34.10 -16.90 -16.21
N LYS A 154 33.71 -15.61 -16.16
CA LYS A 154 34.64 -14.50 -15.89
C LYS A 154 35.19 -14.56 -14.48
N LEU A 155 34.34 -14.77 -13.47
CA LEU A 155 34.75 -14.88 -12.07
C LEU A 155 35.64 -16.09 -11.81
N GLN A 156 35.32 -17.22 -12.44
CA GLN A 156 36.16 -18.41 -12.39
C GLN A 156 37.56 -18.13 -12.97
N LYS A 157 37.65 -17.36 -14.06
CA LYS A 157 38.93 -16.98 -14.66
C LYS A 157 39.72 -15.95 -13.84
N SER A 158 39.04 -15.01 -13.18
CA SER A 158 39.72 -13.89 -12.49
C SER A 158 40.05 -14.18 -11.02
N VAL A 159 39.14 -14.85 -10.30
CA VAL A 159 39.26 -15.11 -8.85
C VAL A 159 39.43 -16.60 -8.54
N GLY A 160 39.16 -17.49 -9.51
CA GLY A 160 39.22 -18.95 -9.30
C GLY A 160 38.04 -19.52 -8.52
N VAL A 161 37.08 -18.68 -8.12
CA VAL A 161 35.90 -19.08 -7.34
C VAL A 161 34.71 -19.32 -8.27
N THR A 162 34.06 -20.48 -8.12
CA THR A 162 32.85 -20.82 -8.86
C THR A 162 31.63 -20.66 -7.96
N ILE A 163 30.84 -19.64 -8.24
CA ILE A 163 29.58 -19.36 -7.55
C ILE A 163 28.46 -20.17 -8.26
N PRO A 164 27.63 -20.94 -7.52
CA PRO A 164 26.56 -21.73 -8.12
C PRO A 164 25.41 -20.84 -8.64
N LEU A 165 24.68 -21.31 -9.66
CA LEU A 165 23.56 -20.54 -10.22
C LEU A 165 22.44 -20.27 -9.21
N SER A 166 22.25 -21.18 -8.25
CA SER A 166 21.26 -21.04 -7.17
C SER A 166 21.49 -19.79 -6.33
N THR A 167 22.74 -19.39 -6.06
CA THR A 167 23.02 -18.19 -5.28
C THR A 167 22.73 -16.91 -6.07
N PHE A 168 22.92 -16.91 -7.39
CA PHE A 168 22.51 -15.77 -8.22
C PHE A 168 20.99 -15.61 -8.22
N VAL A 169 20.25 -16.72 -8.31
CA VAL A 169 18.77 -16.69 -8.25
C VAL A 169 18.29 -16.25 -6.86
N ALA A 170 18.88 -16.79 -5.78
CA ALA A 170 18.53 -16.39 -4.42
C ALA A 170 18.79 -14.89 -4.17
N ARG A 171 19.96 -14.38 -4.55
CA ARG A 171 20.28 -12.95 -4.42
C ARG A 171 19.39 -12.07 -5.29
N ALA A 172 19.09 -12.50 -6.52
CA ALA A 172 18.16 -11.78 -7.37
C ALA A 172 16.74 -11.77 -6.79
N ALA A 173 16.30 -12.87 -6.17
CA ALA A 173 15.02 -12.95 -5.48
C ALA A 173 14.98 -12.03 -4.25
N ASP A 174 16.02 -12.04 -3.42
CA ASP A 174 16.13 -11.16 -2.24
C ASP A 174 16.00 -9.69 -2.63
N LEU A 175 16.74 -9.25 -3.64
CA LEU A 175 16.70 -7.87 -4.13
C LEU A 175 15.38 -7.53 -4.86
N ALA A 176 14.80 -8.49 -5.58
CA ALA A 176 13.52 -8.28 -6.25
C ALA A 176 12.34 -8.21 -5.27
N ASN A 177 12.48 -8.82 -4.09
CA ASN A 177 11.52 -8.74 -3.00
C ASN A 177 11.50 -7.37 -2.32
N ASP A 178 12.57 -6.59 -2.43
CA ASP A 178 12.62 -5.22 -1.94
C ASP A 178 11.80 -4.29 -2.86
N ASP A 179 11.08 -3.34 -2.27
CA ASP A 179 10.26 -2.33 -2.94
C ASP A 179 9.13 -2.84 -3.87
N LEU A 180 8.50 -3.96 -3.56
CA LEU A 180 7.35 -4.43 -4.34
C LEU A 180 6.11 -3.56 -4.09
N PRO A 181 5.19 -3.42 -5.06
CA PRO A 181 3.93 -2.73 -4.80
C PRO A 181 3.20 -3.40 -3.65
N ARG A 182 2.57 -2.59 -2.79
CA ARG A 182 1.83 -3.07 -1.61
C ARG A 182 0.81 -4.14 -1.97
N SER A 183 0.74 -5.22 -1.20
CA SER A 183 -0.31 -6.23 -1.39
C SER A 183 -1.68 -5.68 -1.00
N PRO A 184 -2.75 -6.07 -1.70
CA PRO A 184 -4.11 -5.64 -1.37
C PRO A 184 -4.60 -6.18 -0.02
N TYR A 185 -3.96 -7.24 0.49
CA TYR A 185 -4.32 -7.88 1.76
C TYR A 185 -3.57 -7.32 2.96
N ALA A 186 -2.46 -6.58 2.75
CA ALA A 186 -1.68 -6.03 3.85
C ALA A 186 -2.36 -4.80 4.45
N LYS A 187 -2.77 -4.92 5.72
CA LYS A 187 -3.26 -3.81 6.53
C LYS A 187 -2.16 -2.77 6.76
N GLN A 188 -2.54 -1.51 6.95
CA GLN A 188 -1.64 -0.46 7.40
C GLN A 188 -1.25 -0.66 8.86
N SER A 189 0.04 -0.50 9.16
CA SER A 189 0.53 -0.50 10.54
C SER A 189 0.04 0.75 11.27
N ALA A 190 0.00 0.70 12.61
CA ALA A 190 -0.41 1.84 13.41
C ALA A 190 0.49 3.07 13.18
N ASP A 191 1.79 2.83 12.99
CA ASP A 191 2.79 3.85 12.71
C ASP A 191 2.56 4.49 11.34
N GLU A 192 2.30 3.69 10.29
CA GLU A 192 1.94 4.23 8.95
C GLU A 192 0.70 5.13 9.01
N ILE A 193 -0.32 4.74 9.77
CA ILE A 193 -1.55 5.52 9.94
C ILE A 193 -1.26 6.81 10.71
N PHE A 194 -0.42 6.73 11.74
CA PHE A 194 -0.03 7.87 12.55
C PHE A 194 0.79 8.88 11.72
N ASP A 195 1.75 8.41 10.94
CA ASP A 195 2.56 9.23 10.06
C ASP A 195 1.68 9.89 8.97
N GLU A 196 0.73 9.15 8.40
CA GLU A 196 -0.26 9.71 7.47
C GLU A 196 -1.12 10.80 8.15
N LEU A 197 -1.47 10.63 9.43
CA LEU A 197 -2.18 11.64 10.21
C LEU A 197 -1.34 12.89 10.45
N LEU A 198 -0.03 12.73 10.67
CA LEU A 198 0.94 13.83 10.75
C LEU A 198 1.23 14.49 9.39
N GLY A 199 0.75 13.89 8.28
CA GLY A 199 0.88 14.42 6.93
C GLY A 199 2.03 13.82 6.12
N ALA A 200 2.61 12.69 6.53
CA ALA A 200 3.56 11.94 5.72
C ALA A 200 2.87 11.29 4.51
N GLU A 201 3.63 11.01 3.46
CA GLU A 201 3.11 10.31 2.29
C GLU A 201 2.81 8.83 2.61
N PRO A 202 1.72 8.25 2.06
CA PRO A 202 1.38 6.87 2.33
C PRO A 202 2.43 5.92 1.72
N VAL A 203 2.83 4.91 2.51
CA VAL A 203 3.79 3.90 2.06
C VAL A 203 3.15 3.01 0.97
N LYS A 204 3.64 3.16 -0.27
CA LYS A 204 3.15 2.46 -1.47
C LYS A 204 3.88 1.14 -1.76
N VAL A 205 5.07 0.98 -1.20
CA VAL A 205 5.94 -0.18 -1.42
C VAL A 205 6.07 -1.02 -0.16
N SER A 206 6.27 -2.31 -0.32
CA SER A 206 6.41 -3.27 0.78
C SER A 206 7.30 -4.42 0.36
N ARG A 207 8.05 -4.96 1.32
CA ARG A 207 8.87 -6.14 1.10
C ARG A 207 8.01 -7.38 0.88
N GLY A 208 8.33 -8.17 -0.15
CA GLY A 208 7.69 -9.46 -0.42
C GLY A 208 8.51 -10.63 0.07
N GLU A 209 7.91 -11.82 0.03
CA GLU A 209 8.58 -13.09 0.34
C GLU A 209 8.28 -14.09 -0.78
N TYR A 210 8.62 -13.70 -2.02
CA TYR A 210 8.42 -14.56 -3.18
C TYR A 210 9.70 -15.35 -3.46
N ILE A 211 9.55 -16.65 -3.66
CA ILE A 211 10.63 -17.57 -4.02
C ILE A 211 10.32 -18.11 -5.42
N PRO A 212 11.14 -17.80 -6.43
CA PRO A 212 10.87 -18.22 -7.80
C PRO A 212 11.16 -19.71 -7.99
N GLU A 213 10.24 -20.41 -8.64
CA GLU A 213 10.43 -21.80 -9.07
C GLU A 213 11.03 -21.81 -10.49
N LEU A 214 12.15 -22.51 -10.66
CA LEU A 214 12.80 -22.67 -11.96
C LEU A 214 12.26 -23.93 -12.64
N ASN A 215 11.43 -23.74 -13.67
CA ASN A 215 11.01 -24.81 -14.57
C ASN A 215 11.83 -24.70 -15.86
N ALA A 216 12.88 -25.51 -15.97
CA ALA A 216 13.63 -25.65 -17.21
C ALA A 216 12.75 -26.42 -18.20
N VAL A 217 12.22 -25.73 -19.20
CA VAL A 217 11.64 -26.40 -20.36
C VAL A 217 12.81 -26.70 -21.27
N ASP A 218 13.25 -27.95 -21.28
CA ASP A 218 14.13 -28.44 -22.34
C ASP A 218 13.35 -28.31 -23.64
N VAL A 219 13.60 -27.21 -24.36
CA VAL A 219 13.20 -27.11 -25.76
C VAL A 219 14.13 -28.08 -26.47
N THR A 220 13.84 -29.38 -26.41
CA THR A 220 14.35 -30.31 -27.41
C THR A 220 13.97 -29.68 -28.73
N PRO A 221 14.93 -29.23 -29.56
CA PRO A 221 14.59 -28.96 -30.93
C PRO A 221 13.97 -30.26 -31.41
N GLU A 222 12.72 -30.23 -31.86
CA GLU A 222 12.22 -31.27 -32.73
C GLU A 222 13.20 -31.26 -33.91
N VAL A 223 14.22 -32.10 -33.80
CA VAL A 223 14.94 -32.60 -34.96
C VAL A 223 13.81 -33.18 -35.76
N ARG A 224 13.36 -32.44 -36.77
CA ARG A 224 12.59 -32.99 -37.86
C ARG A 224 13.39 -34.21 -38.25
N ALA A 225 12.90 -35.38 -37.86
CA ALA A 225 13.47 -36.64 -38.29
C ALA A 225 13.33 -36.58 -39.80
N GLY A 226 14.39 -36.12 -40.47
CA GLY A 226 14.49 -36.21 -41.91
C GLY A 226 14.27 -37.68 -42.18
N HIS A 227 13.18 -37.98 -42.88
CA HIS A 227 12.84 -39.34 -43.28
C HIS A 227 14.14 -40.00 -43.73
N THR A 228 14.58 -41.03 -43.01
CA THR A 228 15.63 -41.90 -43.53
C THR A 228 15.06 -42.43 -44.83
N ALA A 229 15.53 -41.90 -45.96
CA ALA A 229 15.17 -42.39 -47.26
C ALA A 229 15.52 -43.88 -47.22
N LYS A 230 14.48 -44.72 -47.23
CA LYS A 230 14.65 -46.16 -47.36
C LYS A 230 15.41 -46.31 -48.67
N GLU A 231 16.62 -46.88 -48.62
CA GLU A 231 17.34 -47.24 -49.84
C GLU A 231 16.37 -48.11 -50.66
N ASP A 232 15.92 -47.61 -51.81
CA ASP A 232 14.88 -48.25 -52.60
C ASP A 232 15.38 -49.62 -53.06
N LEU A 233 14.54 -50.65 -52.96
CA LEU A 233 14.88 -52.04 -53.31
C LEU A 233 15.44 -52.19 -54.75
N ILE A 234 15.11 -51.24 -55.62
CA ILE A 234 15.57 -51.18 -57.01
C ILE A 234 17.06 -50.80 -57.09
N ASP A 235 17.57 -49.98 -56.17
CA ASP A 235 19.00 -49.65 -56.07
C ASP A 235 19.83 -50.79 -55.47
N PHE A 236 19.22 -51.60 -54.59
CA PHE A 236 19.86 -52.81 -54.05
C PHE A 236 20.00 -53.92 -55.10
N LEU A 237 19.01 -54.06 -56.00
CA LEU A 237 19.01 -55.09 -57.05
C LEU A 237 19.77 -54.68 -58.31
N SER A 238 19.99 -53.38 -58.54
CA SER A 238 20.70 -52.89 -59.73
C SER A 238 22.23 -53.00 -59.65
N GLY A 239 22.77 -53.42 -58.50
CA GLY A 239 24.21 -53.69 -58.34
C GLY A 239 25.12 -52.46 -58.44
N SER A 240 24.56 -51.25 -58.45
CA SER A 240 25.31 -50.01 -58.52
C SER A 240 25.89 -49.66 -57.15
N LYS A 241 27.17 -50.00 -56.94
CA LYS A 241 27.92 -49.63 -55.72
C LYS A 241 28.18 -48.12 -55.72
N THR A 242 27.38 -47.35 -54.98
CA THR A 242 27.74 -45.97 -54.63
C THR A 242 28.65 -45.99 -53.39
N THR A 243 29.91 -45.61 -53.60
CA THR A 243 30.92 -45.50 -52.54
C THR A 243 30.48 -44.45 -51.52
N LYS A 244 30.15 -44.88 -50.30
CA LYS A 244 29.83 -44.00 -49.16
C LYS A 244 31.07 -43.16 -48.81
N ARG A 245 31.04 -41.86 -49.15
CA ARG A 245 31.88 -40.83 -48.52
C ARG A 245 31.39 -40.67 -47.08
N SER A 246 32.25 -40.99 -46.12
CA SER A 246 32.02 -40.67 -44.71
C SER A 246 31.84 -39.14 -44.55
N PRO A 247 30.80 -38.65 -43.87
CA PRO A 247 30.77 -37.24 -43.48
C PRO A 247 31.92 -36.97 -42.49
N PRO A 248 32.59 -35.81 -42.56
CA PRO A 248 33.58 -35.45 -41.56
C PRO A 248 32.89 -35.35 -40.20
N ALA A 249 33.53 -35.94 -39.18
CA ALA A 249 33.14 -35.77 -37.79
C ALA A 249 33.06 -34.26 -37.49
N ALA A 250 31.85 -33.76 -37.30
CA ALA A 250 31.64 -32.44 -36.77
C ALA A 250 32.29 -32.42 -35.39
N ALA A 251 33.33 -31.60 -35.26
CA ALA A 251 33.92 -31.25 -33.99
C ALA A 251 32.80 -30.79 -33.05
N ILE A 252 32.72 -31.43 -31.89
CA ILE A 252 31.94 -30.96 -30.75
C ILE A 252 32.73 -29.76 -30.19
N ASP A 253 32.72 -28.65 -30.92
CA ASP A 253 33.31 -27.40 -30.49
C ASP A 253 32.18 -26.47 -30.06
N SER A 254 32.22 -26.10 -28.78
CA SER A 254 31.38 -25.08 -28.16
C SER A 254 29.86 -25.25 -28.33
N PHE A 255 29.23 -25.93 -27.37
CA PHE A 255 27.90 -25.48 -26.92
C PHE A 255 28.07 -24.05 -26.36
N GLU A 256 27.94 -23.05 -27.21
CA GLU A 256 27.41 -21.78 -26.75
C GLU A 256 25.98 -22.04 -26.26
N PRO A 257 25.64 -21.74 -24.99
CA PRO A 257 24.26 -21.75 -24.54
C PRO A 257 23.57 -20.48 -25.08
N GLU A 258 23.48 -20.40 -26.40
CA GLU A 258 22.65 -19.43 -27.10
C GLU A 258 21.21 -19.88 -26.85
N GLN A 259 20.59 -19.27 -25.83
CA GLN A 259 19.13 -19.18 -25.67
C GLN A 259 18.40 -20.39 -25.06
N ALA A 260 18.91 -20.98 -23.98
CA ALA A 260 18.04 -21.72 -23.06
C ALA A 260 17.08 -20.73 -22.37
N LEU A 261 15.84 -20.65 -22.87
CA LEU A 261 14.76 -19.86 -22.29
C LEU A 261 14.22 -20.60 -21.06
N ASN A 262 14.74 -20.27 -19.88
CA ASN A 262 14.29 -20.88 -18.65
C ASN A 262 13.01 -20.19 -18.17
N VAL A 263 12.00 -20.96 -17.79
CA VAL A 263 10.71 -20.42 -17.33
C VAL A 263 10.74 -20.34 -15.81
N PHE A 264 10.56 -19.13 -15.28
CA PHE A 264 10.42 -18.88 -13.86
C PHE A 264 8.95 -18.71 -13.51
N SER A 265 8.45 -19.53 -12.59
CA SER A 265 7.06 -19.49 -12.14
C SER A 265 6.93 -19.10 -10.67
N LEU A 266 5.83 -18.44 -10.33
CA LEU A 266 5.42 -18.13 -8.97
C LEU A 266 3.97 -18.51 -8.75
N THR A 267 3.69 -19.17 -7.63
CA THR A 267 2.34 -19.47 -7.14
C THR A 267 1.95 -18.46 -6.08
N VAL A 268 0.89 -17.69 -6.34
CA VAL A 268 0.50 -16.54 -5.51
C VAL A 268 -1.03 -16.49 -5.33
N PRO A 269 -1.58 -16.06 -4.17
CA PRO A 269 -3.02 -15.88 -4.00
C PRO A 269 -3.64 -14.91 -5.04
N VAL A 270 -4.92 -15.12 -5.37
CA VAL A 270 -5.68 -14.21 -6.26
C VAL A 270 -5.54 -12.76 -5.79
N GLY A 271 -5.32 -11.83 -6.70
CA GLY A 271 -5.21 -10.39 -6.41
C GLY A 271 -3.78 -9.86 -6.27
N GLU A 272 -2.78 -10.72 -6.09
CA GLU A 272 -1.37 -10.33 -6.06
C GLU A 272 -0.65 -10.50 -7.40
N GLU A 273 -1.38 -10.77 -8.48
CA GLU A 273 -0.82 -11.01 -9.83
C GLU A 273 0.10 -9.87 -10.31
N LYS A 274 -0.29 -8.62 -10.08
CA LYS A 274 0.52 -7.45 -10.47
C LYS A 274 1.85 -7.45 -9.74
N ARG A 275 1.83 -7.76 -8.45
CA ARG A 275 3.02 -7.84 -7.59
C ARG A 275 3.95 -8.97 -8.03
N ALA A 276 3.38 -10.14 -8.32
CA ALA A 276 4.11 -11.28 -8.84
C ALA A 276 4.77 -11.00 -10.20
N ARG A 277 4.06 -10.31 -11.12
CA ARG A 277 4.62 -9.89 -12.42
C ARG A 277 5.77 -8.90 -12.23
N THR A 278 5.61 -7.88 -11.39
CA THR A 278 6.69 -6.92 -11.13
C THR A 278 7.92 -7.59 -10.51
N PHE A 279 7.72 -8.59 -9.64
CA PHE A 279 8.81 -9.37 -9.08
C PHE A 279 9.57 -10.14 -10.17
N LEU A 280 8.86 -10.89 -11.02
CA LEU A 280 9.48 -11.68 -12.09
C LEU A 280 10.18 -10.79 -13.13
N GLU A 281 9.61 -9.62 -13.44
CA GLU A 281 10.25 -8.62 -14.29
C GLU A 281 11.55 -8.09 -13.67
N ARG A 282 11.56 -7.82 -12.36
CA ARG A 282 12.77 -7.39 -11.64
C ARG A 282 13.84 -8.48 -11.63
N VAL A 283 13.47 -9.72 -11.30
CA VAL A 283 14.40 -10.86 -11.37
C VAL A 283 14.98 -10.99 -12.78
N LYS A 284 14.16 -10.84 -13.82
CA LYS A 284 14.62 -10.82 -15.22
C LYS A 284 15.64 -9.70 -15.45
N THR A 285 15.37 -8.47 -15.00
CA THR A 285 16.33 -7.35 -15.15
C THR A 285 17.65 -7.58 -14.41
N LEU A 286 17.60 -8.08 -13.18
CA LEU A 286 18.80 -8.32 -12.37
C LEU A 286 19.70 -9.40 -12.98
N LEU A 287 19.11 -10.50 -13.47
CA LEU A 287 19.87 -11.59 -14.09
C LEU A 287 20.40 -11.23 -15.49
N THR A 288 19.70 -10.39 -16.24
CA THR A 288 20.09 -10.01 -17.62
C THR A 288 21.03 -8.80 -17.69
N VAL A 289 20.77 -7.74 -16.91
CA VAL A 289 21.51 -6.47 -17.01
C VAL A 289 22.75 -6.47 -16.10
N GLU A 290 22.61 -6.89 -14.84
CA GLU A 290 23.66 -6.71 -13.82
C GLU A 290 23.96 -7.97 -12.98
N PRO A 291 24.36 -9.10 -13.59
CA PRO A 291 24.67 -10.31 -12.82
C PRO A 291 25.88 -10.14 -11.88
N ALA A 292 26.76 -9.17 -12.15
CA ALA A 292 27.93 -8.88 -11.32
C ALA A 292 27.56 -8.23 -9.98
N ARG A 293 26.46 -7.46 -9.91
CA ARG A 293 25.98 -6.84 -8.68
C ARG A 293 25.47 -7.87 -7.67
N LEU A 294 25.07 -9.05 -8.14
CA LEU A 294 24.57 -10.15 -7.31
C LEU A 294 25.66 -10.89 -6.53
N VAL A 295 26.94 -10.57 -6.78
CA VAL A 295 28.11 -11.26 -6.21
C VAL A 295 28.79 -10.45 -5.11
N ILE A 296 28.56 -9.14 -5.07
CA ILE A 296 29.13 -8.19 -4.11
C ILE A 296 28.14 -8.04 -2.94
#